data_AF-A0A015JWT4-F1
#
_entry.id   AF-A0A015JWT4-F1
#
_cell.length_a   1.000
_cell.length_b   1.000
_cell.length_c   1.000
_cell.angle_alpha   90.00
_cell.angle_beta   90.00
_cell.angle_gamma   90.00
#
_symmetry.space_group_name_H-M   'P 1'
#
loop_
_entity.id
_entity.type
_entity.pdbx_description
1 polymer ?
#
loop_
_entity_poly.entity_id
_entity_poly.type
_entity_poly.pdbx_seq_one_letter_code
_entity_poly.pdbx_strand_id
1 'polypeptide(L)'
;MEVGHRNLCKMKGIFSNCMQLEKLFLTTNSNVLPNGDKILLLMSKMLSTTLKEFSFGDKFNFSLEGLRTFFENWKSENRSPFKFIHHYDDGMVYLWTSDHDIIVVNYKNEGVIR
;
A
#
# COMPACT_ATOMS: atom_id res chain seq x y z
N MET A 1 13.33 -0.26 11.17
CA MET A 1 14.10 -0.89 10.07
C MET A 1 13.73 -0.18 8.77
N GLU A 2 14.69 0.27 7.98
CA GLU A 2 14.39 0.78 6.63
C GLU A 2 14.09 -0.40 5.69
N VAL A 3 13.20 -0.20 4.71
CA VAL A 3 13.04 -1.19 3.63
C VAL A 3 14.33 -1.27 2.82
N GLY A 4 15.10 -2.33 3.05
CA GLY A 4 16.39 -2.53 2.38
C GLY A 4 16.25 -2.73 0.86
N HIS A 5 17.27 -2.31 0.11
CA HIS A 5 17.33 -2.44 -1.34
C HIS A 5 17.09 -3.88 -1.83
N ARG A 6 17.64 -4.89 -1.13
CA ARG A 6 17.43 -6.31 -1.48
C ARG A 6 15.97 -6.73 -1.39
N ASN A 7 15.21 -6.21 -0.41
CA ASN A 7 13.79 -6.50 -0.26
C ASN A 7 12.99 -5.87 -1.41
N LEU A 8 13.31 -4.61 -1.76
CA LEU A 8 12.69 -3.93 -2.90
C LEU A 8 12.95 -4.64 -4.23
N CYS A 9 14.16 -5.14 -4.47
CA CYS A 9 14.46 -5.94 -5.67
C CYS A 9 13.63 -7.22 -5.74
N LYS A 10 13.48 -7.93 -4.62
CA LYS A 10 12.65 -9.14 -4.56
C LYS A 10 11.17 -8.83 -4.83
N MET A 11 10.63 -7.78 -4.21
CA MET A 11 9.26 -7.31 -4.45
C MET A 11 9.05 -6.92 -5.90
N LYS A 12 9.98 -6.18 -6.51
CA LYS A 12 9.93 -5.83 -7.93
C LYS A 12 9.83 -7.09 -8.80
N GLY A 13 10.65 -8.11 -8.54
CA GLY A 13 10.60 -9.38 -9.26
C GLY A 13 9.28 -10.12 -9.09
N ILE A 14 8.66 -10.07 -7.92
CA ILE A 14 7.32 -10.65 -7.69
C ILE A 14 6.27 -9.89 -8.50
N PHE A 15 6.21 -8.57 -8.37
CA PHE A 15 5.19 -7.74 -9.02
C PHE A 15 5.28 -7.82 -10.55
N SER A 16 6.50 -7.85 -11.11
CA SER A 16 6.68 -7.92 -12.57
C SER A 16 6.35 -9.28 -13.19
N ASN A 17 6.35 -10.36 -12.41
CA ASN A 17 6.13 -11.71 -12.94
C ASN A 17 4.77 -12.31 -12.53
N CYS A 18 4.13 -11.79 -11.49
CA CYS A 18 2.86 -12.30 -11.00
C CYS A 18 1.67 -11.61 -11.68
N MET A 19 1.31 -12.11 -12.86
CA MET A 19 0.22 -11.54 -13.68
C MET A 19 -1.18 -11.74 -13.11
N GLN A 20 -1.34 -12.68 -12.18
CA GLN A 20 -2.63 -13.03 -11.55
C GLN A 20 -2.64 -12.69 -10.05
N LEU A 21 -1.83 -11.72 -9.63
CA LEU A 21 -1.81 -11.30 -8.24
C LEU A 21 -3.15 -10.63 -7.89
N GLU A 22 -3.97 -11.33 -7.11
CA GLU A 22 -5.27 -10.80 -6.68
C GLU A 22 -5.24 -10.19 -5.28
N LYS A 23 -4.36 -10.68 -4.41
CA LYS A 23 -4.28 -10.24 -3.02
C LYS A 23 -2.83 -10.07 -2.58
N LEU A 24 -2.54 -8.95 -1.95
CA LEU A 24 -1.22 -8.65 -1.39
C LEU A 24 -1.37 -8.28 0.09
N PHE A 25 -0.68 -9.02 0.96
CA PHE A 25 -0.55 -8.71 2.37
C PHE A 25 0.92 -8.44 2.72
N LEU A 26 1.21 -7.27 3.32
CA LEU A 26 2.55 -6.89 3.77
C LEU A 26 2.66 -6.99 5.29
N THR A 27 3.66 -7.73 5.79
CA THR A 27 3.95 -7.84 7.22
C THR A 27 5.45 -7.99 7.50
N THR A 28 5.86 -7.66 8.72
CA THR A 28 7.26 -7.68 9.18
C THR A 28 7.31 -7.72 10.71
N ASN A 29 8.42 -8.20 11.26
CA ASN A 29 8.62 -8.26 12.71
C ASN A 29 9.22 -6.96 13.29
N SER A 30 9.43 -5.93 12.46
CA SER A 30 10.07 -4.69 12.87
C SER A 30 9.43 -3.49 12.17
N ASN A 31 9.20 -2.42 12.92
CA ASN A 31 8.62 -1.18 12.40
C ASN A 31 9.37 -0.71 11.15
N VAL A 32 8.63 -0.46 10.08
CA VAL A 32 9.17 0.12 8.84
C VAL A 32 9.30 1.62 9.01
N LEU A 33 10.54 2.11 9.01
CA LEU A 33 10.87 3.51 9.25
C LEU A 33 11.65 4.10 8.07
N PRO A 34 11.43 5.38 7.71
CA PRO A 34 10.40 6.27 8.26
C PRO A 34 8.98 5.89 7.80
N ASN A 35 8.84 5.23 6.65
CA ASN A 35 7.60 4.70 6.11
C ASN A 35 7.88 3.67 4.98
N GLY A 36 6.82 3.05 4.46
CA GLY A 36 6.83 2.08 3.38
C GLY A 36 6.60 2.67 1.97
N ASP A 37 6.68 3.99 1.77
CA ASP A 37 6.22 4.64 0.53
C ASP A 37 6.96 4.13 -0.73
N LYS A 38 8.23 3.72 -0.58
CA LYS A 38 8.99 3.07 -1.67
C LYS A 38 8.29 1.83 -2.21
N ILE A 39 7.55 1.10 -1.36
CA ILE A 39 6.77 -0.08 -1.76
C ILE A 39 5.53 0.35 -2.55
N LEU A 40 4.81 1.38 -2.09
CA LEU A 40 3.66 1.93 -2.82
C LEU A 40 4.06 2.42 -4.22
N LEU A 41 5.21 3.07 -4.35
CA LEU A 41 5.74 3.51 -5.64
C LEU A 41 6.04 2.33 -6.58
N LEU A 42 6.63 1.25 -6.06
CA LEU A 42 6.85 0.04 -6.85
C LEU A 42 5.52 -0.60 -7.25
N MET A 43 4.57 -0.64 -6.32
CA MET A 43 3.23 -1.18 -6.52
C MET A 43 2.51 -0.44 -7.66
N SER A 44 2.43 0.90 -7.63
CA SER A 44 1.81 1.67 -8.72
C SER A 44 2.39 1.33 -10.08
N LYS A 45 3.71 1.15 -10.18
CA LYS A 45 4.39 0.96 -11.47
C LYS A 45 4.34 -0.47 -12.00
N MET A 46 4.24 -1.47 -11.12
CA MET A 46 4.58 -2.85 -11.45
C MET A 46 3.45 -3.84 -11.20
N LEU A 47 2.46 -3.51 -10.35
CA LEU A 47 1.38 -4.46 -10.07
C LEU A 47 0.50 -4.67 -11.29
N SER A 48 0.12 -5.93 -11.50
CA SER A 48 -0.93 -6.33 -12.43
C SER A 48 -2.25 -5.62 -12.10
N THR A 49 -3.07 -5.41 -13.12
CA THR A 49 -4.43 -4.86 -13.02
C THR A 49 -5.41 -5.80 -12.31
N THR A 50 -4.99 -7.04 -11.99
CA THR A 50 -5.80 -8.07 -11.34
C THR A 50 -5.92 -7.92 -9.82
N LEU A 51 -5.24 -6.95 -9.21
CA LEU A 51 -5.26 -6.78 -7.75
C LEU A 51 -6.67 -6.41 -7.27
N LYS A 52 -7.22 -7.22 -6.37
CA LYS A 52 -8.53 -7.03 -5.75
C LYS A 52 -8.43 -6.61 -4.29
N GLU A 53 -7.31 -6.88 -3.62
CA GLU A 53 -7.12 -6.61 -2.20
C GLU A 53 -5.66 -6.27 -1.90
N PHE A 54 -5.46 -5.14 -1.22
CA PHE A 54 -4.19 -4.76 -0.62
C PHE A 54 -4.38 -4.57 0.88
N SER A 55 -3.54 -5.27 1.66
CA SER A 55 -3.53 -5.16 3.10
C SER A 55 -2.12 -5.12 3.69
N PHE A 56 -2.01 -4.57 4.90
CA PHE A 56 -0.74 -4.51 5.61
C PHE A 56 -0.92 -4.54 7.13
N GLY A 57 0.07 -5.12 7.81
CA GLY A 57 0.13 -5.23 9.27
C GLY A 57 0.57 -3.95 9.96
N ASP A 58 0.42 -3.93 11.28
CA ASP A 58 0.65 -2.81 12.20
C ASP A 58 2.10 -2.28 12.23
N LYS A 59 3.06 -3.05 11.71
CA LYS A 59 4.47 -2.63 11.61
C LYS A 59 4.77 -1.81 10.34
N PHE A 60 3.80 -1.69 9.43
CA PHE A 60 3.90 -0.83 8.26
C PHE A 60 3.19 0.50 8.51
N ASN A 61 3.80 1.57 8.02
CA ASN A 61 3.15 2.86 7.88
C ASN A 61 3.42 3.45 6.49
N PHE A 62 2.52 4.31 6.02
CA PHE A 62 2.67 5.07 4.78
C PHE A 62 2.41 6.54 5.07
N SER A 63 3.09 7.44 4.37
CA SER A 63 2.78 8.87 4.53
C SER A 63 1.45 9.23 3.84
N LEU A 64 0.85 10.34 4.28
CA LEU A 64 -0.32 10.94 3.61
C LEU A 64 -0.06 11.17 2.11
N GLU A 65 1.12 11.68 1.76
CA GLU A 65 1.53 11.91 0.37
C GLU A 65 1.69 10.60 -0.39
N GLY A 66 2.38 9.61 0.21
CA GLY A 66 2.58 8.29 -0.38
C GLY A 66 1.27 7.60 -0.73
N LEU A 67 0.27 7.64 0.15
CA LEU A 67 -1.07 7.12 -0.10
C LEU A 67 -1.79 7.89 -1.21
N ARG A 68 -1.79 9.23 -1.18
CA ARG A 68 -2.41 10.05 -2.24
C ARG A 68 -1.82 9.73 -3.60
N THR A 69 -0.48 9.75 -3.72
CA THR A 69 0.21 9.42 -4.97
C THR A 69 -0.13 8.01 -5.44
N PHE A 70 -0.19 7.04 -4.53
CA PHE A 70 -0.55 5.67 -4.87
C PHE A 70 -1.97 5.58 -5.44
N PHE A 71 -2.97 6.17 -4.78
CA PHE A 71 -4.36 6.13 -5.22
C PHE A 71 -4.61 6.94 -6.49
N GLU A 72 -3.98 8.11 -6.65
CA GLU A 72 -4.05 8.90 -7.91
C GLU A 72 -3.43 8.16 -9.08
N ASN A 73 -2.28 7.50 -8.88
CA ASN A 73 -1.68 6.68 -9.93
C ASN A 73 -2.60 5.51 -10.29
N TRP A 74 -3.22 4.86 -9.29
CA TRP A 74 -4.16 3.77 -9.52
C TRP A 74 -5.37 4.22 -10.34
N LYS A 75 -5.92 5.39 -9.99
CA LYS A 75 -7.05 6.03 -10.66
C LYS A 75 -6.71 6.47 -12.08
N SER A 76 -5.58 7.13 -12.29
CA SER A 76 -5.18 7.66 -13.59
C SER A 76 -4.88 6.57 -14.62
N GLU A 77 -4.45 5.38 -14.17
CA GLU A 77 -4.32 4.20 -15.01
C GLU A 77 -5.64 3.44 -15.25
N ASN A 78 -6.77 3.98 -14.79
CA ASN A 78 -8.12 3.40 -14.93
C ASN A 78 -8.18 1.93 -14.44
N ARG A 79 -7.46 1.63 -13.35
CA ARG A 79 -7.43 0.29 -12.75
C ARG A 79 -8.72 0.01 -11.99
N SER A 80 -9.09 -1.27 -11.90
CA SER A 80 -10.28 -1.67 -11.15
C SER A 80 -10.16 -1.31 -9.67
N PRO A 81 -11.29 -0.99 -9.00
CA PRO A 81 -11.29 -0.72 -7.57
C PRO A 81 -10.84 -1.93 -6.77
N PHE A 82 -10.13 -1.69 -5.67
CA PHE A 82 -9.61 -2.77 -4.81
C PHE A 82 -9.95 -2.50 -3.35
N LYS A 83 -10.00 -3.56 -2.55
CA LYS A 83 -10.14 -3.46 -1.09
C LYS A 83 -8.82 -2.99 -0.49
N PHE A 84 -8.88 -1.96 0.35
CA PHE A 84 -7.74 -1.45 1.11
C PHE A 84 -7.97 -1.71 2.60
N ILE A 85 -7.15 -2.57 3.20
CA ILE A 85 -7.30 -2.98 4.60
C ILE A 85 -6.01 -2.66 5.36
N HIS A 86 -6.12 -1.81 6.36
CA HIS A 86 -5.01 -1.51 7.27
C HIS A 86 -5.31 -2.14 8.63
N HIS A 87 -4.30 -2.76 9.23
CA HIS A 87 -4.38 -3.31 10.59
C HIS A 87 -3.49 -2.49 11.50
N TYR A 88 -4.03 -1.99 12.61
CA TYR A 88 -3.26 -1.30 13.65
C TYR A 88 -3.37 -2.06 14.97
N ASP A 89 -2.30 -1.97 15.77
CA ASP A 89 -2.29 -2.38 17.17
C ASP A 89 -2.55 -1.12 18.01
N ASP A 90 -3.69 -1.09 18.73
CA ASP A 90 -4.17 0.04 19.53
C ASP A 90 -3.13 0.50 20.60
N GLY A 91 -2.13 -0.32 20.90
CA GLY A 91 -1.07 -0.01 21.87
C GLY A 91 0.14 0.77 21.34
N MET A 92 0.28 0.98 20.02
CA MET A 92 1.48 1.57 19.42
C MET A 92 1.14 2.74 18.51
N VAL A 93 1.11 3.95 19.09
CA VAL A 93 0.93 5.23 18.39
C VAL A 93 2.17 5.51 17.54
N TYR A 94 2.29 4.92 16.36
CA TYR A 94 3.28 5.38 15.39
C TYR A 94 2.70 5.27 13.99
N LEU A 95 1.93 6.32 13.63
CA LEU A 95 1.92 7.00 12.33
C LEU A 95 0.61 6.96 11.51
N TRP A 96 -0.37 6.10 11.80
CA TRP A 96 -1.72 6.24 11.23
C TRP A 96 -2.52 7.27 12.03
N THR A 97 -3.16 8.20 11.35
CA THR A 97 -3.90 9.32 11.96
C THR A 97 -5.27 9.47 11.31
N SER A 98 -6.14 10.28 11.90
CA SER A 98 -7.45 10.64 11.32
C SER A 98 -7.33 11.19 9.88
N ASP A 99 -6.22 11.85 9.54
CA ASP A 99 -5.99 12.34 8.18
C ASP A 99 -5.81 11.19 7.17
N HIS A 100 -5.26 10.06 7.62
CA HIS A 100 -5.14 8.86 6.80
C HIS A 100 -6.53 8.25 6.55
N ASP A 101 -7.39 8.22 7.57
CA ASP A 101 -8.78 7.77 7.43
C ASP A 101 -9.54 8.65 6.44
N ILE A 102 -9.39 9.97 6.53
CA ILE A 102 -9.98 10.93 5.59
C ILE A 102 -9.54 10.64 4.15
N ILE A 103 -8.24 10.39 3.91
CA ILE A 103 -7.74 10.02 2.59
C ILE A 103 -8.43 8.75 2.09
N VAL A 104 -8.46 7.68 2.90
CA VAL A 104 -9.08 6.41 2.50
C VAL A 104 -10.57 6.58 2.19
N VAL A 105 -11.30 7.35 3.00
CA VAL A 105 -12.72 7.64 2.77
C VAL A 105 -12.94 8.41 1.47
N ASN A 106 -12.10 9.42 1.18
CA ASN A 106 -12.20 10.17 -0.08
C ASN A 106 -12.04 9.25 -1.29
N TYR A 107 -11.02 8.39 -1.30
CA TYR A 107 -10.79 7.46 -2.41
C TYR A 107 -11.80 6.30 -2.47
N LYS A 108 -12.50 5.99 -1.37
CA LYS A 108 -13.71 5.15 -1.42
C LYS A 108 -14.87 5.84 -2.13
N ASN A 109 -15.12 7.12 -1.82
CA ASN A 109 -16.18 7.90 -2.47
C ASN A 109 -15.93 8.12 -3.96
N GLU A 110 -14.66 8.19 -4.37
CA GLU A 110 -14.24 8.28 -5.77
C GLU A 110 -14.23 6.92 -6.50
N GLY A 111 -14.53 5.82 -5.79
CA GLY A 111 -14.58 4.48 -6.37
C GLY A 111 -13.22 3.86 -6.66
N VAL A 112 -12.11 4.41 -6.15
CA VAL A 112 -10.76 3.79 -6.27
C VAL A 112 -10.63 2.64 -5.27
N ILE A 113 -11.20 2.83 -4.08
CA ILE A 113 -11.22 1.84 -3.01
C ILE A 113 -12.63 1.29 -2.85
N ARG A 114 -12.73 -0.03 -2.65
CA ARG A 114 -13.96 -0.77 -2.35
C ARG A 114 -14.14 -1.01 -0.85
#